data_AF-A0A4Q5HCL0-F1
#
_entry.id   AF-A0A4Q5HCL0-F1
#
_cell.length_a   1.000
_cell.length_b   1.000
_cell.length_c   1.000
_cell.angle_alpha   90.00
_cell.angle_beta   90.00
_cell.angle_gamma   90.00
#
_symmetry.space_group_name_H-M   'P 1'
#
loop_
_entity.id
_entity.type
_entity.pdbx_description
1 polymer ?
#
loop_
_entity_poly.entity_id
_entity_poly.type
_entity_poly.pdbx_seq_one_letter_code
_entity_poly.pdbx_strand_id
1 'polypeptide(L)' 'MLMKKILNVSEMKQVRGGAQASSLCGEGEQLYTCSTSWMSGTVTQGSVCAKSASAAHAAVSKVHMDQGVIRDEVAVVCY' A
#
# COMPACT_ATOMS: atom_id res chain seq x y z
N MET A 1 31.92 -13.49 -12.52
CA MET A 1 31.43 -12.13 -12.83
C MET A 1 30.00 -12.27 -13.36
N LEU A 2 29.00 -12.00 -12.51
CA LEU A 2 27.59 -12.19 -12.85
C LEU A 2 27.08 -10.93 -13.58
N MET A 3 26.78 -11.02 -14.87
CA MET A 3 26.19 -9.93 -15.65
C MET A 3 24.79 -9.61 -15.10
N LYS A 4 24.62 -8.41 -14.51
CA LYS A 4 23.29 -7.87 -14.18
C LYS A 4 22.61 -7.45 -15.49
N LYS A 5 21.76 -8.33 -16.02
CA LYS A 5 20.92 -8.02 -17.18
C LYS A 5 19.94 -6.91 -16.77
N ILE A 6 20.06 -5.74 -17.40
CA ILE A 6 19.14 -4.62 -17.20
C ILE A 6 17.86 -4.99 -17.97
N LEU A 7 16.79 -5.28 -17.24
CA LEU A 7 15.49 -5.62 -17.80
C LEU A 7 14.95 -4.45 -18.62
N ASN A 8 14.47 -4.74 -19.83
CA ASN A 8 13.92 -3.74 -20.74
C ASN A 8 12.55 -3.24 -20.22
N VAL A 9 12.17 -1.99 -20.54
CA VAL A 9 10.93 -1.34 -20.08
C VAL A 9 9.68 -2.17 -20.40
N SER A 10 9.71 -2.97 -21.47
CA SER A 10 8.64 -3.91 -21.83
C SER A 10 8.54 -5.13 -20.91
N GLU A 11 9.66 -5.61 -20.33
CA GLU A 11 9.66 -6.69 -19.33
C GLU A 11 9.20 -6.17 -17.96
N MET A 12 9.54 -4.93 -17.61
CA MET A 12 9.04 -4.25 -16.40
C MET A 12 7.50 -4.13 -16.40
N LYS A 13 6.87 -3.97 -17.58
CA LYS A 13 5.40 -3.93 -17.72
C LYS A 13 4.73 -5.30 -17.55
N GLN A 14 5.45 -6.42 -17.75
CA GLN A 14 4.93 -7.76 -17.47
C GLN A 14 4.95 -8.13 -15.98
N VAL A 15 5.63 -7.35 -15.13
CA VAL A 15 5.57 -7.48 -13.66
C VAL A 15 4.29 -6.84 -13.07
N ARG A 16 3.22 -6.73 -13.87
CA ARG A 16 1.89 -6.27 -13.45
C ARG A 16 0.88 -7.42 -13.50
N GLY A 17 1.13 -8.49 -12.74
CA GLY A 17 0.22 -9.64 -12.76
C GLY A 17 0.39 -10.71 -11.68
N GLY A 18 1.18 -10.49 -10.64
CA GLY A 18 1.28 -11.45 -9.54
C GLY A 18 1.83 -10.78 -8.30
N ALA A 19 1.16 -10.99 -7.17
CA ALA A 19 1.55 -10.50 -5.86
C ALA A 19 3.01 -10.89 -5.58
N GLN A 20 3.95 -9.97 -5.82
CA GLN A 20 5.25 -10.07 -5.16
C GLN A 20 4.99 -9.82 -3.69
N ALA A 21 5.22 -10.83 -2.85
CA ALA A 21 5.36 -10.62 -1.42
C ALA A 21 6.52 -9.64 -1.24
N SER A 22 6.16 -8.38 -1.00
CA SER A 22 7.14 -7.31 -0.89
C SER A 22 8.07 -7.65 0.28
N SER A 23 9.37 -7.64 0.03
CA SER A 23 10.41 -7.79 1.07
C SER A 23 10.43 -6.62 2.08
N LEU A 24 9.41 -5.77 2.07
CA LEU A 24 9.28 -4.54 2.87
C LEU A 24 8.58 -4.76 4.21
N CYS A 25 7.82 -5.84 4.37
CA CYS A 25 7.04 -6.08 5.58
C CYS A 25 7.82 -6.94 6.58
N GLY A 26 7.66 -6.67 7.88
CA GLY A 26 8.34 -7.42 8.93
C GLY A 26 7.90 -8.88 9.00
N GLU A 27 8.60 -9.68 9.81
CA GLU A 27 8.26 -11.09 9.98
C GLU A 27 6.80 -11.24 10.47
N GLY A 28 5.98 -11.95 9.68
CA GLY A 28 4.56 -12.18 9.96
C GLY A 28 3.61 -11.07 9.50
N GLU A 29 4.10 -10.05 8.79
CA GLU A 29 3.26 -9.03 8.18
C GLU A 29 3.00 -9.31 6.69
N GLN A 30 1.83 -8.88 6.23
CA GLN A 30 1.42 -8.90 4.84
C GLN A 30 1.28 -7.47 4.33
N LEU A 31 1.48 -7.30 3.03
CA LEU A 31 1.26 -6.02 2.37
C LEU A 31 -0.23 -5.87 2.07
N TYR A 32 -0.90 -4.96 2.77
CA TYR A 32 -2.29 -4.59 2.53
C TYR A 32 -2.35 -3.35 1.64
N THR A 33 -3.34 -3.29 0.75
CA THR A 33 -3.64 -2.07 0.00
C THR A 33 -4.81 -1.37 0.67
N CYS A 34 -4.59 -0.15 1.13
CA CYS A 34 -5.61 0.70 1.71
C CYS A 34 -6.02 1.78 0.70
N SER A 35 -7.30 1.89 0.46
CA SER A 35 -7.92 2.97 -0.30
C SER A 35 -8.59 3.94 0.66
N THR A 36 -8.33 5.23 0.47
CA THR A 36 -8.93 6.29 1.27
C THR A 36 -9.74 7.20 0.37
N SER A 37 -11.02 7.32 0.68
CA SER A 37 -11.93 8.25 0.04
C SER A 37 -11.95 9.56 0.82
N TRP A 38 -11.78 10.67 0.12
CA TRP A 38 -11.76 12.01 0.70
C TRP A 38 -13.06 12.77 0.38
N MET A 39 -13.40 13.77 1.20
CA MET A 39 -14.60 14.60 0.98
C MET A 39 -14.62 15.31 -0.38
N SER A 40 -13.44 15.56 -0.96
CA SER A 40 -13.31 16.13 -2.30
C SER A 40 -13.77 15.18 -3.43
N GLY A 41 -14.09 13.93 -3.10
CA GLY A 41 -14.38 12.86 -4.07
C GLY A 41 -13.13 12.19 -4.63
N THR A 42 -11.94 12.63 -4.21
CA THR A 42 -10.67 11.96 -4.58
C THR A 42 -10.54 10.66 -3.80
N VAL A 43 -10.02 9.62 -4.47
CA VAL A 43 -9.61 8.38 -3.81
C VAL A 43 -8.11 8.21 -3.96
N THR A 44 -7.40 8.06 -2.85
CA THR A 44 -5.98 7.74 -2.83
C THR A 44 -5.77 6.29 -2.41
N GLN A 45 -4.73 5.66 -2.92
CA GLN A 45 -4.38 4.29 -2.54
C GLN A 45 -2.94 4.25 -2.05
N GLY A 46 -2.71 3.49 -1.00
CA GLY A 46 -1.39 3.25 -0.44
C GLY A 46 -1.26 1.80 0.01
N SER A 47 -0.03 1.31 0.07
CA SER A 47 0.23 -0.02 0.61
C SER A 47 0.86 0.10 2.00
N VAL A 48 0.40 -0.71 2.95
CA VAL A 48 0.88 -0.74 4.33
C VAL A 48 1.15 -2.17 4.76
N CYS A 49 2.24 -2.36 5.49
CA CYS A 49 2.57 -3.65 6.09
C CYS A 49 1.80 -3.80 7.40
N ALA A 50 1.05 -4.89 7.55
CA ALA A 50 0.33 -5.19 8.77
C ALA A 50 0.10 -6.71 8.91
N LYS A 51 -0.23 -7.17 10.12
CA LYS A 51 -0.56 -8.58 10.38
C LYS A 51 -2.00 -8.95 10.04
N SER A 52 -2.84 -7.94 9.78
CA SER A 52 -4.26 -8.11 9.43
C SER A 52 -4.79 -6.84 8.75
N ALA A 53 -5.89 -6.96 8.01
CA ALA A 53 -6.56 -5.81 7.38
C ALA A 53 -7.00 -4.75 8.41
N SER A 54 -7.45 -5.19 9.59
CA SER A 54 -7.80 -4.28 10.69
C SER A 54 -6.59 -3.51 11.23
N ALA A 55 -5.42 -4.15 11.32
CA ALA A 55 -4.19 -3.49 11.72
C ALA A 55 -3.69 -2.51 10.65
N ALA A 56 -3.83 -2.86 9.37
CA ALA A 56 -3.56 -1.95 8.24
C ALA A 56 -4.44 -0.69 8.31
N HIS A 57 -5.74 -0.87 8.54
CA HIS A 57 -6.69 0.22 8.70
C HIS A 57 -6.32 1.13 9.89
N ALA A 58 -6.01 0.55 11.05
CA ALA A 58 -5.58 1.31 12.22
C ALA A 58 -4.28 2.08 11.98
N ALA A 59 -3.31 1.49 11.26
CA ALA A 59 -2.06 2.15 10.91
C ALA A 59 -2.29 3.37 10.00
N VAL A 60 -3.12 3.24 8.96
CA VAL A 60 -3.48 4.35 8.06
C VAL A 60 -4.25 5.43 8.80
N SER A 61 -5.25 5.06 9.60
CA SER A 61 -6.03 6.02 10.40
C SER A 61 -5.15 6.82 11.38
N LYS A 62 -4.15 6.17 12.00
CA LYS A 62 -3.18 6.84 12.86
C LYS A 62 -2.34 7.87 12.09
N VAL A 63 -1.89 7.55 10.88
CA VAL A 63 -1.14 8.47 10.03
C VAL A 63 -2.00 9.67 9.64
N HIS A 64 -3.26 9.46 9.27
CA HIS A 64 -4.17 10.55 8.93
C HIS A 64 -4.52 11.44 10.13
N MET A 65 -4.61 10.86 11.34
CA MET A 65 -4.71 11.65 12.57
C MET A 65 -3.48 12.54 12.79
N ASP A 66 -2.27 11.97 12.68
CA ASP A 66 -1.01 12.71 12.88
C ASP A 66 -0.83 13.84 11.86
N GLN A 67 -1.25 13.61 10.62
CA GLN A 67 -1.28 14.61 9.56
C GLN A 67 -2.42 15.62 9.69
N GLY A 68 -3.37 15.40 10.60
CA GLY A 68 -4.51 16.28 10.83
C GLY A 68 -5.58 16.25 9.73
N VAL A 69 -5.55 15.25 8.83
CA VAL A 69 -6.45 15.15 7.66
C VAL A 69 -7.69 14.29 7.90
N ILE A 70 -7.86 13.75 9.12
CA ILE A 70 -8.97 12.83 9.44
C ILE A 70 -10.37 13.47 9.29
N ARG A 71 -10.46 14.81 9.25
CA ARG A 71 -11.73 15.52 9.02
C ARG A 71 -12.18 15.48 7.56
N ASP A 72 -11.23 15.29 6.64
CA ASP A 72 -11.50 15.20 5.20
C ASP A 72 -11.61 13.74 4.75
N GLU A 73 -11.28 12.78 5.63
CA GLU A 73 -11.45 11.34 5.41
C GLU A 73 -12.93 10.96 5.48
N VAL A 74 -13.41 10.26 4.45
CA VAL A 74 -14.77 9.71 4.39
C VAL A 74 -14.78 8.24 4.74
N ALA A 75 -13.84 7.47 4.17
CA ALA A 75 -13.72 6.04 4.42
C ALA A 75 -12.31 5.55 4.11
N VAL A 76 -11.83 4.58 4.89
CA VAL A 76 -10.62 3.82 4.59
C VAL A 76 -11.00 2.34 4.47
N VAL A 77 -10.56 1.70 3.39
CA VAL A 77 -10.81 0.27 3.16
C VAL A 77 -9.47 -0.38 2.82
N CYS A 78 -9.07 -1.37 3.63
CA CYS A 78 -7.83 -2.13 3.44
C CYS A 78 -8.14 -3.58 3.08
N TYR A 79 -7.47 -4.12 2.06
CA TYR A 79 -7.62 -5.48 1.57
C TYR A 79 -6.29 -6.09 1.14
#